data_AF-A0A3D5V9H2-F1
#
_entry.id   AF-A0A3D5V9H2-F1
#
_cell.length_a   1.000
_cell.length_b   1.000
_cell.length_c   1.000
_cell.angle_alpha   90.00
_cell.angle_beta   90.00
_cell.angle_gamma   90.00
#
_symmetry.space_group_name_H-M   'P 1'
#
loop_
_entity.id
_entity.type
_entity.pdbx_description
1 polymer ?
#
loop_
_entity_poly.entity_id
_entity_poly.type
_entity_poly.pdbx_seq_one_letter_code
_entity_poly.pdbx_strand_id
1 'polypeptide(L)'
;MSSKVIREQFIDFFKQKEHKVVKSAPVIPIDDPTLLFTNAGMNQFKDIFLGKKQIEYKRAVDSQKCIRAGGKHNDLEEVGRDGYHHTFFEMLGNWSFADYYKKETIIWAWELLTEVWQLPKKKLYATVHNSDKEAYKIWKTETDIDPSHIEYHGDKDNFWEMGDTGPCGPCSEIHIDRGISACNRQDDPEHKCKVNGNCHRYIELWNLVFIQYYRDAKGELHPLENKYVDTGAGFERLCQVLQHKTSNYDTDLFTPILEKISQLSGVEYIPSSQDATAGVSHRVIADHIRALSFALADGGMPSNEGRGYVLRRILRRAARHGRLLNFRKPFLYKLVKTVVEIMGEHFNELKEKQAHIELIIKAEEERFNLTLDKGLNKFNEIIEKTDKQIEGKDAFMLYDTYGFPLDLTRILAEEKGLGIDEKGFQTEMD
;
A
#
# COMPACT_ATOMS: atom_id res chain seq x y z
N MET A 1 -19.97 8.86 1.38
CA MET A 1 -20.04 7.91 2.53
C MET A 1 -18.72 8.00 3.29
N SER A 2 -18.70 8.08 4.63
CA SER A 2 -17.43 8.14 5.38
C SER A 2 -16.68 6.80 5.33
N SER A 3 -15.35 6.82 5.44
CA SER A 3 -14.52 5.61 5.47
C SER A 3 -14.94 4.60 6.54
N LYS A 4 -15.31 5.07 7.75
CA LYS A 4 -15.85 4.22 8.82
C LYS A 4 -17.03 3.37 8.35
N VAL A 5 -18.04 4.02 7.76
CA VAL A 5 -19.25 3.35 7.23
C VAL A 5 -18.90 2.41 6.08
N ILE A 6 -17.96 2.77 5.20
CA ILE A 6 -17.52 1.89 4.10
C ILE A 6 -16.92 0.58 4.66
N ARG A 7 -16.04 0.69 5.66
CA ARG A 7 -15.42 -0.48 6.33
C ARG A 7 -16.48 -1.34 7.01
N GLU A 8 -17.38 -0.72 7.77
CA GLU A 8 -18.46 -1.42 8.47
C GLU A 8 -19.38 -2.15 7.50
N GLN A 9 -19.78 -1.50 6.40
CA GLN A 9 -20.64 -2.11 5.39
C GLN A 9 -19.97 -3.31 4.71
N PHE A 10 -18.67 -3.26 4.42
CA PHE A 10 -17.95 -4.42 3.88
C PHE A 10 -17.99 -5.60 4.85
N ILE A 11 -17.66 -5.36 6.12
CA ILE A 11 -17.63 -6.40 7.16
C ILE A 11 -19.03 -6.97 7.39
N ASP A 12 -20.04 -6.11 7.52
CA ASP A 12 -21.42 -6.53 7.77
C ASP A 12 -22.04 -7.28 6.58
N PHE A 13 -21.70 -6.88 5.35
CA PHE A 13 -22.13 -7.58 4.15
C PHE A 13 -21.65 -9.04 4.14
N PHE A 14 -20.35 -9.29 4.38
CA PHE A 14 -19.84 -10.67 4.43
C PHE A 14 -20.23 -11.41 5.70
N LYS A 15 -20.44 -10.73 6.83
CA LYS A 15 -21.03 -11.34 8.02
C LYS A 15 -22.43 -11.90 7.74
N GLN A 16 -23.23 -11.22 6.92
CA GLN A 16 -24.54 -11.74 6.47
C GLN A 16 -24.43 -12.94 5.52
N LYS A 17 -23.27 -13.14 4.87
CA LYS A 17 -22.92 -14.33 4.07
C LYS A 17 -22.19 -15.41 4.90
N GLU A 18 -22.30 -15.33 6.24
CA GLU A 18 -21.77 -16.27 7.24
C GLU A 18 -20.24 -16.25 7.38
N HIS A 19 -19.57 -15.19 6.93
CA HIS A 19 -18.14 -15.02 7.21
C HIS A 19 -17.90 -14.67 8.67
N LYS A 20 -16.96 -15.37 9.30
CA LYS A 20 -16.47 -15.02 10.63
C LYS A 20 -15.69 -13.72 10.55
N VAL A 21 -16.13 -12.70 11.28
CA VAL A 21 -15.31 -11.49 11.46
C VAL A 21 -14.09 -11.85 12.29
N VAL A 22 -12.90 -11.64 11.74
CA VAL A 22 -11.61 -11.89 12.39
C VAL A 22 -10.86 -10.57 12.55
N LYS A 23 -9.91 -10.53 13.49
CA LYS A 23 -9.09 -9.33 13.70
C LYS A 23 -7.99 -9.30 12.65
N SER A 24 -7.62 -8.10 12.21
CA SER A 24 -6.41 -7.90 11.44
C SER A 24 -5.19 -8.42 12.21
N ALA A 25 -4.32 -9.14 11.50
CA ALA A 25 -3.01 -9.53 12.00
C ALA A 25 -2.11 -8.30 12.19
N PRO A 26 -1.09 -8.39 13.06
CA PRO A 26 -0.09 -7.34 13.18
C PRO A 26 0.66 -7.09 11.86
N VAL A 27 1.06 -5.85 11.58
CA VAL A 27 1.91 -5.53 10.42
C VAL A 27 3.33 -6.08 10.57
N ILE A 28 3.73 -6.42 11.80
CA ILE A 28 4.97 -7.11 12.13
C ILE A 28 4.67 -8.61 12.30
N PRO A 29 5.02 -9.48 11.35
CA PRO A 29 4.78 -10.91 11.46
C PRO A 29 5.56 -11.49 12.65
N ILE A 30 4.85 -12.21 13.52
CA ILE A 30 5.44 -12.85 14.71
C ILE A 30 6.12 -14.18 14.31
N ASP A 31 5.53 -14.95 13.40
CA ASP A 31 5.92 -16.33 13.12
C ASP A 31 6.27 -16.62 11.64
N ASP A 32 6.55 -15.59 10.84
CA ASP A 32 7.00 -15.77 9.45
C ASP A 32 8.32 -15.00 9.18
N PRO A 33 9.48 -15.68 9.21
CA PRO A 33 10.77 -15.05 8.93
C PRO A 33 10.96 -14.71 7.44
N THR A 34 10.11 -15.23 6.55
CA THR A 34 10.17 -14.94 5.11
C THR A 34 9.47 -13.64 4.73
N LEU A 35 8.67 -13.07 5.64
CA LEU A 35 7.97 -11.80 5.44
C LEU A 35 8.60 -10.67 6.25
N LEU A 36 8.93 -9.57 5.57
CA LEU A 36 9.38 -8.36 6.24
C LEU A 36 8.23 -7.67 6.97
N PHE A 37 7.10 -7.48 6.30
CA PHE A 37 5.86 -6.96 6.87
C PHE A 37 4.68 -7.75 6.31
N THR A 38 3.55 -7.72 7.02
CA THR A 38 2.28 -8.22 6.49
C THR A 38 1.88 -7.33 5.30
N ASN A 39 1.79 -7.92 4.11
CA ASN A 39 1.58 -7.22 2.84
C ASN A 39 0.20 -7.48 2.21
N ALA A 40 -0.55 -8.45 2.75
CA ALA A 40 -1.88 -8.85 2.34
C ALA A 40 -2.67 -9.50 3.50
N GLY A 41 -4.01 -9.45 3.44
CA GLY A 41 -4.90 -10.12 4.40
C GLY A 41 -4.69 -11.62 4.52
N MET A 42 -4.28 -12.27 3.43
CA MET A 42 -4.08 -13.72 3.38
C MET A 42 -2.91 -14.23 4.23
N ASN A 43 -1.97 -13.36 4.64
CA ASN A 43 -0.73 -13.81 5.28
C ASN A 43 -1.00 -14.59 6.58
N GLN A 44 -1.98 -14.18 7.38
CA GLN A 44 -2.37 -14.87 8.62
C GLN A 44 -3.08 -16.22 8.39
N PHE A 45 -3.51 -16.50 7.16
CA PHE A 45 -4.17 -17.73 6.75
C PHE A 45 -3.28 -18.66 5.93
N LYS A 46 -1.99 -18.29 5.71
CA LYS A 46 -1.01 -19.08 4.96
C LYS A 46 -1.03 -20.56 5.33
N ASP A 47 -0.96 -20.86 6.63
CA ASP A 47 -0.91 -22.24 7.11
C ASP A 47 -2.23 -23.00 6.95
N ILE A 48 -3.36 -22.30 6.85
CA ILE A 48 -4.64 -22.92 6.50
C ILE A 48 -4.62 -23.36 5.03
N PHE A 49 -4.17 -22.48 4.11
CA PHE A 49 -4.06 -22.83 2.69
C PHE A 49 -3.12 -24.01 2.44
N LEU A 50 -2.04 -24.10 3.22
CA LEU A 50 -1.05 -25.18 3.14
C LEU A 50 -1.49 -26.47 3.87
N GLY A 51 -2.67 -26.49 4.50
CA GLY A 51 -3.14 -27.65 5.29
C GLY A 51 -2.33 -27.92 6.57
N LYS A 52 -1.50 -26.96 7.01
CA LYS A 52 -0.68 -27.06 8.23
C LYS A 52 -1.46 -26.69 9.49
N LYS A 53 -2.51 -25.87 9.35
CA LYS A 53 -3.41 -25.49 10.43
C LYS A 53 -4.84 -25.95 10.11
N GLN A 54 -5.54 -26.48 11.11
CA GLN A 54 -6.92 -26.89 10.99
C GLN A 54 -7.85 -25.68 10.74
N ILE A 55 -8.84 -25.86 9.88
CA ILE A 55 -9.87 -24.86 9.60
C ILE A 55 -10.84 -24.78 10.80
N GLU A 56 -10.76 -23.69 11.57
CA GLU A 56 -11.68 -23.42 12.69
C GLU A 56 -13.02 -22.82 12.23
N TYR A 57 -12.99 -22.09 11.12
CA TYR A 57 -14.14 -21.47 10.46
C TYR A 57 -13.93 -21.55 8.95
N LYS A 58 -14.97 -21.86 8.19
CA LYS A 58 -14.88 -22.07 6.74
C LYS A 58 -14.78 -20.76 5.93
N ARG A 59 -15.18 -19.65 6.53
CA ARG A 59 -15.27 -18.33 5.88
C ARG A 59 -14.81 -17.25 6.84
N ALA A 60 -14.07 -16.25 6.36
CA ALA A 60 -13.62 -15.13 7.19
C ALA A 60 -13.67 -13.80 6.47
N VAL A 61 -13.81 -12.70 7.22
CA VAL A 61 -13.77 -11.33 6.72
C VAL A 61 -13.03 -10.43 7.70
N ASP A 62 -12.20 -9.52 7.19
CA ASP A 62 -11.56 -8.46 7.98
C ASP A 62 -11.22 -7.19 7.18
N SER A 63 -10.60 -6.24 7.88
CA SER A 63 -9.85 -5.12 7.30
C SER A 63 -8.38 -5.24 7.72
N GLN A 64 -7.54 -5.84 6.88
CA GLN A 64 -6.14 -6.09 7.21
C GLN A 64 -5.29 -4.83 7.06
N LYS A 65 -4.49 -4.52 8.09
CA LYS A 65 -3.38 -3.57 8.04
C LYS A 65 -2.23 -4.10 7.19
N CYS A 66 -1.81 -3.40 6.14
CA CYS A 66 -0.74 -3.82 5.26
C CYS A 66 0.39 -2.79 5.21
N ILE A 67 1.64 -3.24 5.14
CA ILE A 67 2.80 -2.41 4.81
C ILE A 67 3.52 -2.97 3.58
N ARG A 68 3.70 -2.13 2.55
CA ARG A 68 4.44 -2.44 1.31
C ARG A 68 5.65 -1.52 1.18
N ALA A 69 6.66 -1.78 2.00
CA ALA A 69 7.89 -0.98 2.09
C ALA A 69 9.17 -1.80 1.87
N GLY A 70 9.06 -2.95 1.19
CA GLY A 70 10.17 -3.86 0.94
C GLY A 70 9.73 -5.26 0.51
N GLY A 71 10.68 -6.06 0.01
CA GLY A 71 10.39 -7.39 -0.55
C GLY A 71 9.72 -7.32 -1.93
N LYS A 72 8.88 -8.33 -2.25
CA LYS A 72 8.22 -8.46 -3.56
C LYS A 72 7.27 -7.30 -3.89
N HIS A 73 6.59 -6.75 -2.88
CA HIS A 73 5.67 -5.62 -3.04
C HIS A 73 6.22 -4.40 -2.30
N ASN A 74 6.72 -3.43 -3.05
CA ASN A 74 7.34 -2.22 -2.51
C ASN A 74 6.84 -0.99 -3.28
N ASP A 75 5.96 -0.24 -2.63
CA ASP A 75 5.32 0.94 -3.22
C ASP A 75 5.95 2.25 -2.71
N LEU A 76 7.01 2.16 -1.88
CA LEU A 76 7.58 3.28 -1.14
C LEU A 76 8.00 4.46 -2.02
N GLU A 77 8.48 4.20 -3.24
CA GLU A 77 8.94 5.26 -4.15
C GLU A 77 7.79 6.03 -4.83
N GLU A 78 6.62 5.41 -4.98
CA GLU A 78 5.45 6.03 -5.59
C GLU A 78 4.66 6.90 -4.59
N VAL A 79 4.88 6.69 -3.29
CA VAL A 79 4.19 7.39 -2.21
C VAL A 79 4.33 8.91 -2.35
N GLY A 80 3.18 9.57 -2.37
CA GLY A 80 3.04 11.02 -2.53
C GLY A 80 3.22 11.54 -3.96
N ARG A 81 3.83 10.77 -4.87
CA ARG A 81 3.96 11.14 -6.30
C ARG A 81 2.65 10.91 -7.05
N ASP A 82 1.96 9.81 -6.77
CA ASP A 82 0.60 9.56 -7.27
C ASP A 82 -0.48 9.75 -6.18
N GLY A 83 -1.73 9.46 -6.57
CA GLY A 83 -2.90 9.61 -5.73
C GLY A 83 -3.45 8.31 -5.15
N TYR A 84 -2.78 7.16 -5.28
CA TYR A 84 -3.37 5.87 -4.93
C TYR A 84 -2.43 4.78 -4.37
N HIS A 85 -1.11 4.98 -4.39
CA HIS A 85 -0.14 4.12 -3.69
C HIS A 85 0.23 4.68 -2.31
N HIS A 86 0.43 3.76 -1.37
CA HIS A 86 0.68 4.02 0.04
C HIS A 86 1.71 3.03 0.59
N THR A 87 2.52 3.46 1.54
CA THR A 87 3.37 2.54 2.32
C THR A 87 2.49 1.68 3.21
N PHE A 88 1.49 2.31 3.85
CA PHE A 88 0.51 1.67 4.71
C PHE A 88 -0.89 1.84 4.14
N PHE A 89 -1.63 0.74 4.06
CA PHE A 89 -3.02 0.76 3.61
C PHE A 89 -3.83 -0.34 4.28
N GLU A 90 -5.15 -0.24 4.19
CA GLU A 90 -6.04 -1.31 4.61
C GLU A 90 -6.49 -2.14 3.40
N MET A 91 -6.45 -3.46 3.57
CA MET A 91 -6.96 -4.42 2.61
C MET A 91 -8.23 -5.04 3.18
N LEU A 92 -9.38 -4.71 2.60
CA LEU A 92 -10.65 -5.36 2.93
C LEU A 92 -10.67 -6.74 2.26
N GLY A 93 -10.73 -7.81 3.04
CA GLY A 93 -10.62 -9.17 2.52
C GLY A 93 -11.73 -10.09 2.98
N ASN A 94 -12.11 -11.02 2.12
CA ASN A 94 -12.97 -12.15 2.47
C ASN A 94 -12.36 -13.46 1.96
N TRP A 95 -12.41 -14.49 2.79
CA TRP A 95 -11.75 -15.78 2.54
C TRP A 95 -12.74 -16.94 2.54
N SER A 96 -12.45 -17.92 1.68
CA SER A 96 -13.09 -19.24 1.68
C SER A 96 -12.04 -20.31 1.94
N PHE A 97 -12.23 -21.08 3.01
CA PHE A 97 -11.41 -22.21 3.38
C PHE A 97 -12.12 -23.51 3.00
N ALA A 98 -11.99 -23.90 1.72
CA ALA A 98 -12.62 -25.10 1.14
C ALA A 98 -14.16 -25.12 1.29
N ASP A 99 -14.79 -23.96 1.06
CA ASP A 99 -16.25 -23.78 1.14
C ASP A 99 -16.82 -23.39 -0.23
N TYR A 100 -16.94 -22.08 -0.51
CA TYR A 100 -17.30 -21.55 -1.82
C TYR A 100 -16.06 -21.26 -2.67
N TYR A 101 -16.25 -21.04 -3.98
CA TYR A 101 -15.14 -20.74 -4.89
C TYR A 101 -15.50 -19.56 -5.82
N LYS A 102 -15.21 -19.65 -7.12
CA LYS A 102 -15.32 -18.54 -8.08
C LYS A 102 -16.72 -17.92 -8.16
N LYS A 103 -17.77 -18.74 -8.21
CA LYS A 103 -19.13 -18.27 -8.49
C LYS A 103 -19.62 -17.29 -7.43
N GLU A 104 -19.62 -17.71 -6.17
CA GLU A 104 -20.05 -16.88 -5.05
C GLU A 104 -19.12 -15.68 -4.85
N THR A 105 -17.80 -15.87 -5.03
CA THR A 105 -16.82 -14.77 -4.92
C THR A 105 -17.13 -13.63 -5.88
N ILE A 106 -17.35 -13.95 -7.16
CA ILE A 106 -17.65 -12.95 -8.20
C ILE A 106 -19.01 -12.30 -7.94
N ILE A 107 -20.05 -13.10 -7.66
CA ILE A 107 -21.41 -12.58 -7.43
C ILE A 107 -21.44 -11.64 -6.23
N TRP A 108 -20.83 -12.02 -5.10
CA TRP A 108 -20.86 -11.19 -3.89
C TRP A 108 -20.02 -9.93 -4.01
N ALA A 109 -18.85 -9.99 -4.68
CA ALA A 109 -18.07 -8.78 -4.96
C ALA A 109 -18.86 -7.81 -5.85
N TRP A 110 -19.54 -8.34 -6.88
CA TRP A 110 -20.38 -7.54 -7.77
C TRP A 110 -21.61 -6.96 -7.07
N GLU A 111 -22.31 -7.74 -6.24
CA GLU A 111 -23.44 -7.33 -5.42
C GLU A 111 -23.06 -6.17 -4.49
N LEU A 112 -21.93 -6.28 -3.77
CA LEU A 112 -21.47 -5.22 -2.89
C LEU A 112 -21.16 -3.93 -3.65
N LEU A 113 -20.41 -4.03 -4.76
CA LEU A 113 -20.03 -2.85 -5.54
C LEU A 113 -21.23 -2.16 -6.20
N THR A 114 -22.21 -2.92 -6.70
CA THR A 114 -23.22 -2.39 -7.63
C THR A 114 -24.62 -2.26 -7.03
N GLU A 115 -24.98 -3.09 -6.06
CA GLU A 115 -26.31 -3.04 -5.42
C GLU A 115 -26.24 -2.29 -4.07
N VAL A 116 -25.23 -2.60 -3.25
CA VAL A 116 -25.07 -1.96 -1.93
C VAL A 116 -24.43 -0.58 -2.07
N TRP A 117 -23.29 -0.49 -2.74
CA TRP A 117 -22.56 0.77 -2.94
C TRP A 117 -22.98 1.54 -4.19
N GLN A 118 -23.80 0.94 -5.04
CA GLN A 118 -24.41 1.60 -6.20
C GLN A 118 -23.39 2.23 -7.15
N LEU A 119 -22.20 1.62 -7.28
CA LEU A 119 -21.23 2.07 -8.27
C LEU A 119 -21.80 1.89 -9.68
N PRO A 120 -21.60 2.86 -10.58
CA PRO A 120 -22.15 2.75 -11.93
C PRO A 120 -21.55 1.55 -12.67
N LYS A 121 -22.36 0.52 -12.94
CA LYS A 121 -21.97 -0.72 -13.63
C LYS A 121 -21.17 -0.46 -14.92
N LYS A 122 -21.58 0.54 -15.70
CA LYS A 122 -20.91 0.99 -16.94
C LYS A 122 -19.47 1.51 -16.76
N LYS A 123 -19.02 1.73 -15.53
CA LYS A 123 -17.64 2.15 -15.22
C LYS A 123 -16.80 0.99 -14.70
N LEU A 124 -17.40 -0.14 -14.39
CA LEU A 124 -16.70 -1.29 -13.85
C LEU A 124 -16.25 -2.21 -14.97
N TYR A 125 -15.04 -2.73 -14.80
CA TYR A 125 -14.38 -3.67 -15.70
C TYR A 125 -13.88 -4.86 -14.89
N ALA A 126 -13.87 -6.03 -15.51
CA ALA A 126 -13.33 -7.25 -14.90
C ALA A 126 -12.18 -7.78 -15.77
N THR A 127 -11.09 -8.19 -15.15
CA THR A 127 -10.04 -8.97 -15.80
C THR A 127 -10.07 -10.41 -15.31
N VAL A 128 -9.71 -11.34 -16.18
CA VAL A 128 -9.54 -12.76 -15.83
C VAL A 128 -8.25 -13.30 -16.45
N HIS A 129 -7.67 -14.32 -15.81
CA HIS A 129 -6.49 -14.97 -16.36
C HIS A 129 -6.77 -15.62 -17.73
N ASN A 130 -5.80 -15.59 -18.66
CA ASN A 130 -5.89 -16.18 -20.00
C ASN A 130 -6.35 -17.65 -20.02
N SER A 131 -6.00 -18.42 -18.98
CA SER A 131 -6.42 -19.82 -18.85
C SER A 131 -7.77 -20.02 -18.14
N ASP A 132 -8.35 -18.99 -17.53
CA ASP A 132 -9.53 -19.09 -16.67
C ASP A 132 -10.84 -18.75 -17.40
N LYS A 133 -11.26 -19.67 -18.27
CA LYS A 133 -12.54 -19.59 -18.98
C LYS A 133 -13.75 -19.70 -18.06
N GLU A 134 -13.58 -20.27 -16.87
CA GLU A 134 -14.64 -20.44 -15.88
C GLU A 134 -15.02 -19.09 -15.28
N ALA A 135 -14.03 -18.30 -14.82
CA ALA A 135 -14.26 -16.96 -14.30
C ALA A 135 -14.91 -16.05 -15.35
N TYR A 136 -14.43 -16.09 -16.60
CA TYR A 136 -15.06 -15.33 -17.71
C TYR A 136 -16.54 -15.69 -17.87
N LYS A 137 -16.86 -16.98 -17.86
CA LYS A 137 -18.25 -17.46 -18.01
C LYS A 137 -19.10 -16.96 -16.85
N ILE A 138 -18.62 -17.06 -15.61
CA ILE A 138 -19.34 -16.59 -14.42
C ILE A 138 -19.64 -15.10 -14.52
N TRP A 139 -18.64 -14.26 -14.82
CA TRP A 139 -18.87 -12.83 -15.03
C TRP A 139 -19.96 -12.58 -16.06
N LYS A 140 -19.86 -13.25 -17.22
CA LYS A 140 -20.79 -13.06 -18.32
C LYS A 140 -22.22 -13.55 -18.05
N THR A 141 -22.41 -14.61 -17.27
CA THR A 141 -23.72 -15.28 -17.12
C THR A 141 -24.38 -15.09 -15.76
N GLU A 142 -23.61 -14.78 -14.72
CA GLU A 142 -24.09 -14.67 -13.33
C GLU A 142 -24.06 -13.23 -12.81
N THR A 143 -23.57 -12.29 -13.61
CA THR A 143 -23.63 -10.85 -13.34
C THR A 143 -24.25 -10.12 -14.53
N ASP A 144 -24.54 -8.83 -14.36
CA ASP A 144 -25.01 -7.95 -15.42
C ASP A 144 -23.93 -6.98 -15.92
N ILE A 145 -22.64 -7.35 -15.75
CA ILE A 145 -21.53 -6.64 -16.38
C ILE A 145 -21.66 -6.68 -17.91
N ASP A 146 -21.28 -5.58 -18.57
CA ASP A 146 -21.16 -5.57 -20.03
C ASP A 146 -20.08 -6.59 -20.46
N PRO A 147 -20.40 -7.58 -21.33
CA PRO A 147 -19.42 -8.56 -21.77
C PRO A 147 -18.18 -7.98 -22.46
N SER A 148 -18.26 -6.77 -23.01
CA SER A 148 -17.12 -6.04 -23.58
C SER A 148 -16.17 -5.46 -22.52
N HIS A 149 -16.59 -5.41 -21.26
CA HIS A 149 -15.80 -4.98 -20.11
C HIS A 149 -15.10 -6.15 -19.39
N ILE A 150 -15.20 -7.38 -19.93
CA ILE A 150 -14.52 -8.56 -19.40
C ILE A 150 -13.30 -8.85 -20.29
N GLU A 151 -12.09 -8.64 -19.77
CA GLU A 151 -10.84 -8.78 -20.51
C GLU A 151 -10.01 -9.99 -20.03
N TYR A 152 -9.30 -10.64 -20.95
CA TYR A 152 -8.31 -11.67 -20.63
C TYR A 152 -6.91 -11.06 -20.51
N HIS A 153 -6.19 -11.43 -19.46
CA HIS A 153 -4.86 -10.93 -19.13
C HIS A 153 -3.93 -12.09 -18.69
N GLY A 154 -2.62 -11.88 -18.76
CA GLY A 154 -1.61 -12.90 -18.46
C GLY A 154 -1.18 -12.95 -17.00
N ASP A 155 -0.17 -13.78 -16.71
CA ASP A 155 0.34 -14.04 -15.37
C ASP A 155 0.74 -12.77 -14.61
N LYS A 156 1.25 -11.75 -15.31
CA LYS A 156 1.68 -10.49 -14.71
C LYS A 156 0.59 -9.82 -13.86
N ASP A 157 -0.65 -9.83 -14.37
CA ASP A 157 -1.75 -9.09 -13.75
C ASP A 157 -2.79 -10.04 -13.12
N ASN A 158 -2.99 -11.23 -13.71
CA ASN A 158 -4.06 -12.15 -13.29
C ASN A 158 -3.55 -13.50 -12.74
N PHE A 159 -2.31 -13.57 -12.26
CA PHE A 159 -1.81 -14.68 -11.45
C PHE A 159 -1.17 -14.13 -10.17
N TRP A 160 -1.85 -14.30 -9.04
CA TRP A 160 -1.43 -13.70 -7.78
C TRP A 160 -0.59 -14.67 -6.94
N GLU A 161 0.41 -14.12 -6.26
CA GLU A 161 1.38 -14.86 -5.47
C GLU A 161 1.79 -14.06 -4.24
N MET A 162 1.82 -14.71 -3.07
CA MET A 162 2.20 -14.08 -1.80
C MET A 162 3.66 -13.58 -1.78
N GLY A 163 4.55 -14.30 -2.43
CA GLY A 163 5.99 -14.11 -2.41
C GLY A 163 6.66 -14.97 -3.48
N ASP A 164 7.94 -15.26 -3.32
CA ASP A 164 8.68 -16.18 -4.21
C ASP A 164 8.24 -17.65 -3.99
N THR A 165 7.74 -17.95 -2.79
CA THR A 165 7.15 -19.24 -2.43
C THR A 165 5.84 -19.04 -1.68
N GLY A 166 4.96 -20.03 -1.69
CA GLY A 166 3.70 -20.00 -0.93
C GLY A 166 2.45 -20.23 -1.78
N PRO A 167 1.25 -20.10 -1.16
CA PRO A 167 -0.02 -20.23 -1.86
C PRO A 167 -0.18 -19.20 -2.99
N CYS A 168 -0.70 -19.64 -4.13
CA CYS A 168 -0.91 -18.83 -5.31
C CYS A 168 -2.03 -19.38 -6.21
N GLY A 169 -2.42 -18.59 -7.22
CA GLY A 169 -3.43 -19.02 -8.19
C GLY A 169 -3.82 -17.93 -9.19
N PRO A 170 -4.60 -18.30 -10.22
CA PRO A 170 -5.21 -17.32 -11.10
C PRO A 170 -6.16 -16.43 -10.30
N CYS A 171 -6.31 -15.19 -10.72
CA CYS A 171 -7.21 -14.26 -10.08
C CYS A 171 -8.06 -13.49 -11.11
N SER A 172 -9.13 -12.88 -10.62
CA SER A 172 -9.95 -11.94 -11.37
C SER A 172 -9.98 -10.62 -10.64
N GLU A 173 -9.69 -9.52 -11.34
CA GLU A 173 -9.66 -8.20 -10.73
C GLU A 173 -10.84 -7.35 -11.20
N ILE A 174 -11.34 -6.51 -10.31
CA ILE A 174 -12.38 -5.53 -10.62
C ILE A 174 -11.74 -4.14 -10.65
N HIS A 175 -11.90 -3.46 -11.78
CA HIS A 175 -11.35 -2.15 -12.07
C HIS A 175 -12.47 -1.12 -12.24
N ILE A 176 -12.15 0.15 -12.01
CA ILE A 176 -13.08 1.26 -12.26
C ILE A 176 -12.50 2.31 -13.20
N ASP A 177 -13.30 2.73 -14.18
CA ASP A 177 -13.03 3.89 -15.03
C ASP A 177 -13.39 5.19 -14.31
N ARG A 178 -12.36 5.95 -13.95
CA ARG A 178 -12.48 7.26 -13.28
C ARG A 178 -12.73 8.41 -14.26
N GLY A 179 -12.70 8.13 -15.56
CA GLY A 179 -12.87 9.08 -16.65
C GLY A 179 -11.55 9.58 -17.21
N ILE A 180 -11.60 10.14 -18.42
CA ILE A 180 -10.39 10.58 -19.16
C ILE A 180 -9.56 11.59 -18.38
N SER A 181 -10.19 12.47 -17.60
CA SER A 181 -9.52 13.48 -16.78
C SER A 181 -8.59 12.90 -15.71
N ALA A 182 -8.78 11.64 -15.32
CA ALA A 182 -7.90 10.95 -14.40
C ALA A 182 -6.65 10.34 -15.07
N CYS A 183 -6.56 10.33 -16.41
CA CYS A 183 -5.37 9.82 -17.09
C CYS A 183 -4.19 10.78 -16.92
N ASN A 184 -3.06 10.28 -16.42
CA ASN A 184 -1.81 11.02 -16.25
C ASN A 184 -0.90 11.00 -17.49
N ARG A 185 -1.36 10.42 -18.60
CA ARG A 185 -0.63 10.26 -19.86
C ARG A 185 -1.46 10.77 -21.06
N GLN A 186 -2.33 11.75 -20.84
CA GLN A 186 -3.20 12.29 -21.89
C GLN A 186 -2.40 12.99 -23.00
N ASP A 187 -1.26 13.58 -22.65
CA ASP A 187 -0.40 14.31 -23.59
C ASP A 187 0.55 13.38 -24.38
N ASP A 188 0.55 12.08 -24.08
CA ASP A 188 1.33 11.08 -24.80
C ASP A 188 0.53 10.58 -26.02
N PRO A 189 0.89 10.95 -27.27
CA PRO A 189 0.12 10.60 -28.46
C PRO A 189 0.13 9.09 -28.76
N GLU A 190 1.06 8.33 -28.19
CA GLU A 190 1.13 6.87 -28.33
C GLU A 190 0.30 6.17 -27.24
N HIS A 191 -0.14 6.89 -26.21
CA HIS A 191 -0.90 6.33 -25.11
C HIS A 191 -2.37 6.08 -25.48
N LYS A 192 -2.84 4.86 -25.21
CA LYS A 192 -4.26 4.51 -25.23
C LYS A 192 -4.65 4.00 -23.86
N CYS A 193 -5.60 4.68 -23.21
CA CYS A 193 -6.11 4.23 -21.93
C CYS A 193 -6.79 2.87 -22.07
N LYS A 194 -6.41 1.94 -21.22
CA LYS A 194 -7.02 0.61 -21.09
C LYS A 194 -6.83 0.10 -19.67
N VAL A 195 -7.60 -0.91 -19.28
CA VAL A 195 -7.39 -1.64 -18.02
C VAL A 195 -5.98 -2.25 -18.03
N ASN A 196 -5.26 -2.18 -16.91
CA ASN A 196 -3.85 -2.54 -16.78
C ASN A 196 -2.93 -1.85 -17.82
N GLY A 197 -3.32 -0.66 -18.29
CA GLY A 197 -2.61 0.14 -19.30
C GLY A 197 -1.54 1.09 -18.75
N ASN A 198 -1.13 0.95 -17.49
CA ASN A 198 -0.18 1.84 -16.81
C ASN A 198 -0.56 3.33 -16.90
N CYS A 199 -1.82 3.66 -16.63
CA CYS A 199 -2.31 5.03 -16.49
C CYS A 199 -3.32 5.12 -15.34
N HIS A 200 -3.51 6.32 -14.79
CA HIS A 200 -4.31 6.53 -13.57
C HIS A 200 -5.84 6.56 -13.80
N ARG A 201 -6.31 6.38 -15.04
CA ARG A 201 -7.74 6.38 -15.39
C ARG A 201 -8.46 5.14 -14.88
N TYR A 202 -7.88 3.98 -15.13
CA TYR A 202 -8.39 2.70 -14.66
C TYR A 202 -7.59 2.31 -13.42
N ILE A 203 -8.27 2.15 -12.29
CA ILE A 203 -7.63 1.64 -11.07
C ILE A 203 -8.29 0.34 -10.65
N GLU A 204 -7.47 -0.59 -10.18
CA GLU A 204 -7.90 -1.82 -9.55
C GLU A 204 -8.51 -1.51 -8.19
N LEU A 205 -9.75 -1.95 -7.96
CA LEU A 205 -10.45 -1.81 -6.69
C LEU A 205 -10.34 -3.07 -5.83
N TRP A 206 -10.43 -4.24 -6.47
CA TRP A 206 -10.58 -5.51 -5.76
C TRP A 206 -10.01 -6.68 -6.57
N ASN A 207 -9.08 -7.42 -5.99
CA ASN A 207 -8.56 -8.66 -6.55
C ASN A 207 -9.24 -9.89 -5.90
N LEU A 208 -9.70 -10.83 -6.73
CA LEU A 208 -10.36 -12.08 -6.36
C LEU A 208 -9.45 -13.25 -6.74
N VAL A 209 -8.63 -13.71 -5.81
CA VAL A 209 -7.64 -14.77 -6.03
C VAL A 209 -8.26 -16.15 -5.77
N PHE A 210 -8.11 -17.02 -6.76
CA PHE A 210 -8.58 -18.40 -6.73
C PHE A 210 -7.41 -19.33 -6.42
N ILE A 211 -7.06 -19.39 -5.13
CA ILE A 211 -5.91 -20.13 -4.62
C ILE A 211 -6.09 -21.62 -4.90
N GLN A 212 -5.16 -22.17 -5.67
CA GLN A 212 -5.21 -23.59 -6.10
C GLN A 212 -3.81 -24.23 -6.24
N TYR A 213 -2.74 -23.45 -6.06
CA TYR A 213 -1.36 -23.93 -6.14
C TYR A 213 -0.53 -23.48 -4.93
N TYR A 214 0.56 -24.20 -4.71
CA TYR A 214 1.70 -23.80 -3.90
C TYR A 214 2.92 -23.68 -4.82
N ARG A 215 3.61 -22.54 -4.80
CA ARG A 215 4.91 -22.38 -5.47
C ARG A 215 6.05 -22.73 -4.52
N ASP A 216 6.94 -23.62 -4.95
CA ASP A 216 8.13 -23.97 -4.20
C ASP A 216 9.34 -23.05 -4.51
N ALA A 217 10.46 -23.27 -3.81
CA ALA A 217 11.67 -22.46 -3.97
C ALA A 217 12.37 -22.61 -5.34
N LYS A 218 12.01 -23.62 -6.14
CA LYS A 218 12.49 -23.79 -7.53
C LYS A 218 11.56 -23.09 -8.52
N GLY A 219 10.45 -22.53 -8.05
CA GLY A 219 9.43 -21.91 -8.88
C GLY A 219 8.42 -22.90 -9.46
N GLU A 220 8.42 -24.17 -9.05
CA GLU A 220 7.45 -25.16 -9.54
C GLU A 220 6.10 -25.00 -8.84
N LEU A 221 5.01 -25.20 -9.58
CA LEU A 221 3.63 -25.11 -9.09
C LEU A 221 3.10 -26.49 -8.71
N HIS A 222 2.77 -26.67 -7.44
CA HIS A 222 2.17 -27.89 -6.90
C HIS A 222 0.69 -27.65 -6.61
N PRO A 223 -0.24 -28.48 -7.12
CA PRO A 223 -1.66 -28.32 -6.81
C PRO A 223 -1.93 -28.53 -5.32
N LEU A 224 -2.78 -27.67 -4.75
CA LEU A 224 -3.27 -27.83 -3.37
C LEU A 224 -4.36 -28.91 -3.31
N GLU A 225 -4.51 -29.55 -2.15
CA GLU A 225 -5.54 -30.57 -1.92
C GLU A 225 -6.96 -30.00 -2.09
N ASN A 226 -7.17 -28.77 -1.61
CA ASN A 226 -8.42 -28.05 -1.72
C ASN A 226 -8.22 -26.74 -2.47
N LYS A 227 -9.34 -26.19 -2.97
CA LYS A 227 -9.41 -24.86 -3.56
C LYS A 227 -9.86 -23.86 -2.52
N TYR A 228 -9.28 -22.67 -2.57
CA TYR A 228 -9.54 -21.61 -1.61
C TYR A 228 -9.81 -20.28 -2.31
N VAL A 229 -10.41 -19.35 -1.59
CA VAL A 229 -10.59 -17.97 -2.05
C VAL A 229 -9.84 -17.05 -1.12
N ASP A 230 -9.09 -16.14 -1.73
CA ASP A 230 -8.48 -14.99 -1.08
C ASP A 230 -8.88 -13.75 -1.86
N THR A 231 -9.47 -12.75 -1.20
CA THR A 231 -9.76 -11.48 -1.84
C THR A 231 -9.09 -10.33 -1.11
N GLY A 232 -8.77 -9.27 -1.85
CA GLY A 232 -8.23 -8.05 -1.28
C GLY A 232 -8.71 -6.83 -2.06
N ALA A 233 -9.50 -5.98 -1.39
CA ALA A 233 -9.91 -4.68 -1.91
C ALA A 233 -9.12 -3.55 -1.24
N GLY A 234 -8.60 -2.62 -2.04
CA GLY A 234 -7.88 -1.46 -1.53
C GLY A 234 -8.85 -0.49 -0.86
N PHE A 235 -8.85 -0.43 0.47
CA PHE A 235 -9.83 0.34 1.22
C PHE A 235 -9.80 1.83 0.88
N GLU A 236 -8.61 2.43 0.79
CA GLU A 236 -8.42 3.82 0.44
C GLU A 236 -8.93 4.13 -0.98
N ARG A 237 -8.76 3.18 -1.92
CA ARG A 237 -9.26 3.31 -3.30
C ARG A 237 -10.79 3.27 -3.32
N LEU A 238 -11.40 2.37 -2.55
CA LEU A 238 -12.85 2.33 -2.38
C LEU A 238 -13.38 3.63 -1.75
N CYS A 239 -12.72 4.13 -0.70
CA CYS A 239 -13.05 5.41 -0.08
C CYS A 239 -12.99 6.56 -1.09
N GLN A 240 -11.93 6.62 -1.89
CA GLN A 240 -11.79 7.62 -2.95
C GLN A 240 -13.00 7.61 -3.88
N VAL A 241 -13.37 6.43 -4.40
CA VAL A 241 -14.47 6.29 -5.36
C VAL A 241 -15.82 6.64 -4.70
N LEU A 242 -16.11 6.10 -3.53
CA LEU A 242 -17.40 6.26 -2.82
C LEU A 242 -17.57 7.64 -2.18
N GLN A 243 -16.50 8.42 -2.09
CA GLN A 243 -16.52 9.83 -1.69
C GLN A 243 -16.40 10.79 -2.88
N HIS A 244 -16.38 10.25 -4.12
CA HIS A 244 -16.25 11.02 -5.36
C HIS A 244 -14.99 11.92 -5.38
N LYS A 245 -13.86 11.37 -4.92
CA LYS A 245 -12.57 12.06 -4.84
C LYS A 245 -11.66 11.68 -5.99
N THR A 246 -10.69 12.55 -6.26
CA THR A 246 -9.67 12.39 -7.30
C THR A 246 -8.37 11.77 -6.80
N SER A 247 -8.19 11.70 -5.48
CA SER A 247 -7.03 11.12 -4.83
C SER A 247 -7.45 10.40 -3.56
N ASN A 248 -6.73 9.34 -3.18
CA ASN A 248 -6.91 8.67 -1.90
C ASN A 248 -6.65 9.67 -0.76
N TYR A 249 -5.70 10.58 -0.97
CA TYR A 249 -5.33 11.64 -0.03
C TYR A 249 -6.42 12.71 0.17
N ASP A 250 -7.45 12.75 -0.69
CA ASP A 250 -8.55 13.72 -0.57
C ASP A 250 -9.75 13.15 0.22
N THR A 251 -9.60 11.94 0.78
CA THR A 251 -10.62 11.26 1.58
C THR A 251 -10.54 11.62 3.06
N ASP A 252 -11.61 11.33 3.80
CA ASP A 252 -11.67 11.51 5.25
C ASP A 252 -10.63 10.68 6.05
N LEU A 253 -9.89 9.76 5.41
CA LEU A 253 -8.76 9.05 5.99
C LEU A 253 -7.47 9.89 6.07
N PHE A 254 -7.34 10.89 5.19
CA PHE A 254 -6.10 11.67 5.05
C PHE A 254 -6.29 13.16 5.29
N THR A 255 -7.44 13.74 4.92
CA THR A 255 -7.64 15.19 5.05
C THR A 255 -7.37 15.72 6.46
N PRO A 256 -7.76 15.06 7.57
CA PRO A 256 -7.46 15.61 8.89
C PRO A 256 -5.95 15.60 9.20
N ILE A 257 -5.19 14.63 8.68
CA ILE A 257 -3.73 14.58 8.83
C ILE A 257 -3.08 15.70 8.00
N LEU A 258 -3.51 15.88 6.75
CA LEU A 258 -3.00 16.91 5.85
C LEU A 258 -3.27 18.32 6.39
N GLU A 259 -4.48 18.57 6.90
CA GLU A 259 -4.85 19.81 7.58
C GLU A 259 -3.97 20.05 8.81
N LYS A 260 -3.70 19.01 9.60
CA LYS A 260 -2.82 19.12 10.76
C LYS A 260 -1.38 19.44 10.36
N ILE A 261 -0.87 18.84 9.28
CA ILE A 261 0.44 19.17 8.72
C ILE A 261 0.48 20.64 8.31
N SER A 262 -0.51 21.12 7.56
CA SER A 262 -0.61 22.53 7.14
C SER A 262 -0.68 23.49 8.31
N GLN A 263 -1.45 23.17 9.35
CA GLN A 263 -1.54 23.98 10.56
C GLN A 263 -0.17 24.10 11.26
N LEU A 264 0.57 22.99 11.34
CA LEU A 264 1.85 22.94 12.04
C LEU A 264 2.99 23.57 11.24
N SER A 265 2.95 23.49 9.90
CA SER A 265 3.99 24.04 9.00
C SER A 265 3.75 25.50 8.62
N GLY A 266 2.50 25.96 8.62
CA GLY A 266 2.10 27.22 7.99
C GLY A 266 2.10 27.15 6.46
N VAL A 267 2.23 25.96 5.86
CA VAL A 267 2.22 25.73 4.40
C VAL A 267 0.95 24.99 4.01
N GLU A 268 0.11 25.64 3.19
CA GLU A 268 -1.15 25.05 2.72
C GLU A 268 -0.91 23.80 1.87
N TYR A 269 -1.81 22.82 2.01
CA TYR A 269 -1.82 21.63 1.15
C TYR A 269 -2.50 21.96 -0.18
N ILE A 270 -1.81 21.68 -1.27
CA ILE A 270 -2.36 21.79 -2.63
C ILE A 270 -2.69 20.38 -3.15
N PRO A 271 -3.97 20.07 -3.43
CA PRO A 271 -4.37 18.77 -3.96
C PRO A 271 -3.69 18.45 -5.29
N SER A 272 -3.44 17.16 -5.54
CA SER A 272 -2.82 16.69 -6.79
C SER A 272 -3.61 17.02 -8.05
N SER A 273 -4.92 17.25 -7.91
CA SER A 273 -5.79 17.70 -9.01
C SER A 273 -5.54 19.15 -9.44
N GLN A 274 -4.89 19.95 -8.61
CA GLN A 274 -4.53 21.36 -8.90
C GLN A 274 -3.05 21.46 -9.28
N ASP A 275 -2.17 20.84 -8.48
CA ASP A 275 -0.74 20.76 -8.75
C ASP A 275 -0.24 19.39 -8.26
N ALA A 276 0.25 18.58 -9.20
CA ALA A 276 0.75 17.24 -8.90
C ALA A 276 1.93 17.24 -7.93
N THR A 277 2.75 18.30 -7.92
CA THR A 277 4.01 18.38 -7.19
C THR A 277 3.91 19.13 -5.86
N ALA A 278 3.09 20.17 -5.78
CA ALA A 278 3.08 21.07 -4.62
C ALA A 278 2.61 20.40 -3.31
N GLY A 279 1.74 19.40 -3.39
CA GLY A 279 1.25 18.66 -2.22
C GLY A 279 2.04 17.40 -1.84
N VAL A 280 3.13 17.06 -2.55
CA VAL A 280 3.85 15.79 -2.38
C VAL A 280 4.33 15.61 -0.94
N SER A 281 4.95 16.62 -0.35
CA SER A 281 5.50 16.53 1.01
C SER A 281 4.43 16.27 2.07
N HIS A 282 3.25 16.90 1.97
CA HIS A 282 2.15 16.62 2.90
C HIS A 282 1.67 15.18 2.76
N ARG A 283 1.52 14.68 1.52
CA ARG A 283 1.09 13.31 1.24
C ARG A 283 2.08 12.27 1.78
N VAL A 284 3.38 12.46 1.54
CA VAL A 284 4.43 11.56 2.05
C VAL A 284 4.41 11.52 3.57
N ILE A 285 4.34 12.67 4.25
CA ILE A 285 4.29 12.73 5.71
C ILE A 285 3.02 12.03 6.23
N ALA A 286 1.87 12.27 5.60
CA ALA A 286 0.59 11.70 6.02
C ALA A 286 0.54 10.17 5.88
N ASP A 287 1.10 9.62 4.80
CA ASP A 287 1.26 8.18 4.63
C ASP A 287 2.23 7.59 5.67
N HIS A 288 3.43 8.18 5.77
CA HIS A 288 4.49 7.62 6.61
C HIS A 288 4.14 7.65 8.10
N ILE A 289 3.39 8.65 8.58
CA ILE A 289 2.95 8.64 9.98
C ILE A 289 1.95 7.51 10.25
N ARG A 290 1.08 7.16 9.31
CA ARG A 290 0.19 5.99 9.44
C ARG A 290 1.03 4.71 9.52
N ALA A 291 1.96 4.50 8.59
CA ALA A 291 2.84 3.34 8.57
C ALA A 291 3.64 3.17 9.87
N LEU A 292 4.28 4.25 10.35
CA LEU A 292 5.03 4.24 11.60
C LEU A 292 4.15 3.96 12.81
N SER A 293 2.97 4.59 12.88
CA SER A 293 2.06 4.41 14.03
C SER A 293 1.63 2.95 14.17
N PHE A 294 1.23 2.30 13.07
CA PHE A 294 0.85 0.88 13.11
C PHE A 294 2.03 -0.05 13.33
N ALA A 295 3.17 0.19 12.69
CA ALA A 295 4.35 -0.65 12.90
C ALA A 295 4.82 -0.63 14.36
N LEU A 296 4.83 0.54 15.00
CA LEU A 296 5.19 0.69 16.41
C LEU A 296 4.10 0.11 17.34
N ALA A 297 2.82 0.30 17.00
CA ALA A 297 1.72 -0.34 17.73
C ALA A 297 1.83 -1.88 17.70
N ASP A 298 2.31 -2.45 16.60
CA ASP A 298 2.48 -3.89 16.43
C ASP A 298 3.86 -4.39 16.90
N GLY A 299 4.63 -3.57 17.63
CA GLY A 299 5.88 -3.97 18.29
C GLY A 299 7.15 -3.82 17.45
N GLY A 300 7.05 -3.22 16.26
CA GLY A 300 8.20 -2.83 15.47
C GLY A 300 8.98 -1.69 16.16
N MET A 301 10.29 -1.65 15.95
CA MET A 301 11.16 -0.62 16.53
C MET A 301 12.20 -0.16 15.50
N PRO A 302 12.47 1.15 15.34
CA PRO A 302 13.54 1.64 14.47
C PRO A 302 14.90 1.09 14.91
N SER A 303 15.68 0.57 13.96
CA SER A 303 17.01 0.00 14.20
C SER A 303 17.92 0.16 12.98
N ASN A 304 19.14 -0.37 13.02
CA ASN A 304 20.08 -0.39 11.88
C ASN A 304 19.85 -1.59 10.93
N GLU A 305 19.00 -2.55 11.28
CA GLU A 305 18.89 -3.81 10.54
C GLU A 305 17.43 -4.25 10.33
N GLY A 306 17.21 -5.05 9.28
CA GLY A 306 15.94 -5.71 8.99
C GLY A 306 14.73 -4.75 8.97
N ARG A 307 13.64 -5.16 9.64
CA ARG A 307 12.40 -4.37 9.74
C ARG A 307 12.65 -3.00 10.34
N GLY A 308 13.48 -2.93 11.39
CA GLY A 308 13.75 -1.69 12.09
C GLY A 308 14.51 -0.67 11.22
N TYR A 309 15.36 -1.14 10.31
CA TYR A 309 15.99 -0.26 9.33
C TYR A 309 14.97 0.36 8.37
N VAL A 310 13.99 -0.42 7.90
CA VAL A 310 12.91 0.11 7.04
C VAL A 310 12.07 1.15 7.79
N LEU A 311 11.69 0.88 9.04
CA LEU A 311 10.95 1.86 9.85
C LEU A 311 11.75 3.15 10.06
N ARG A 312 13.07 3.03 10.29
CA ARG A 312 13.97 4.17 10.38
C ARG A 312 14.01 4.95 9.05
N ARG A 313 14.08 4.28 7.90
CA ARG A 313 14.05 4.93 6.57
C ARG A 313 12.76 5.72 6.35
N ILE A 314 11.61 5.10 6.63
CA ILE A 314 10.29 5.76 6.54
C ILE A 314 10.26 7.02 7.41
N LEU A 315 10.71 6.94 8.68
CA LEU A 315 10.76 8.09 9.57
C LEU A 315 11.67 9.20 9.05
N ARG A 316 12.88 8.87 8.60
CA ARG A 316 13.85 9.85 8.08
C ARG A 316 13.36 10.52 6.81
N ARG A 317 12.71 9.77 5.92
CA ARG A 317 12.07 10.30 4.70
C ARG A 317 10.95 11.29 5.05
N ALA A 318 10.08 10.96 6.00
CA ALA A 318 9.04 11.86 6.49
C ALA A 318 9.62 13.14 7.12
N ALA A 319 10.65 13.01 7.96
CA ALA A 319 11.33 14.15 8.59
C ALA A 319 11.98 15.07 7.54
N ARG A 320 12.58 14.50 6.48
CA ARG A 320 13.12 15.27 5.36
C ARG A 320 12.04 16.02 4.60
N HIS A 321 10.91 15.40 4.28
CA HIS A 321 9.78 16.12 3.67
C HIS A 321 9.28 17.24 4.59
N GLY A 322 9.38 17.06 5.92
CA GLY A 322 9.12 18.12 6.88
C GLY A 322 10.02 19.34 6.69
N ARG A 323 11.30 19.17 6.35
CA ARG A 323 12.21 20.30 6.06
C ARG A 323 11.76 21.13 4.87
N LEU A 324 11.15 20.50 3.85
CA LEU A 324 10.57 21.20 2.69
C LEU A 324 9.32 22.02 3.07
N LEU A 325 8.66 21.66 4.18
CA LEU A 325 7.52 22.38 4.75
C LEU A 325 7.93 23.26 5.94
N ASN A 326 9.18 23.73 5.99
CA ASN A 326 9.72 24.61 7.04
C ASN A 326 9.77 24.03 8.46
N PHE A 327 9.57 22.72 8.66
CA PHE A 327 9.77 22.12 9.98
C PHE A 327 11.26 22.09 10.34
N ARG A 328 11.62 22.76 11.44
CA ARG A 328 12.99 22.75 12.02
C ARG A 328 13.09 21.98 13.34
N LYS A 329 11.95 21.69 13.96
CA LYS A 329 11.84 20.94 15.22
C LYS A 329 11.07 19.64 14.97
N PRO A 330 11.24 18.62 15.81
CA PRO A 330 10.45 17.40 15.73
C PRO A 330 8.95 17.68 15.70
N PHE A 331 8.25 17.08 14.75
CA PHE A 331 6.83 17.33 14.52
C PHE A 331 6.03 16.06 14.25
N LEU A 332 6.66 14.96 13.78
CA LEU A 332 5.95 13.76 13.34
C LEU A 332 5.11 13.17 14.48
N TYR A 333 5.64 13.12 15.70
CA TYR A 333 4.92 12.61 16.86
C TYR A 333 3.60 13.37 17.15
N LYS A 334 3.50 14.65 16.74
CA LYS A 334 2.28 15.46 16.95
C LYS A 334 1.13 15.04 16.03
N LEU A 335 1.41 14.25 15.00
CA LEU A 335 0.43 13.72 14.05
C LEU A 335 -0.16 12.38 14.51
N VAL A 336 0.48 11.68 15.45
CA VAL A 336 0.03 10.36 15.95
C VAL A 336 -1.38 10.44 16.51
N LYS A 337 -1.67 11.45 17.32
CA LYS A 337 -3.02 11.66 17.86
C LYS A 337 -4.10 11.71 16.77
N THR A 338 -3.83 12.41 15.67
CA THR A 338 -4.77 12.50 14.54
C THR A 338 -4.96 11.15 13.85
N VAL A 339 -3.90 10.34 13.71
CA VAL A 339 -4.03 8.96 13.21
C VAL A 339 -4.90 8.10 14.15
N VAL A 340 -4.72 8.23 15.46
CA VAL A 340 -5.51 7.52 16.48
C VAL A 340 -6.98 7.94 16.43
N GLU A 341 -7.27 9.22 16.23
CA GLU A 341 -8.65 9.73 16.11
C GLU A 341 -9.37 9.17 14.87
N ILE A 342 -8.67 9.02 13.74
CA ILE A 342 -9.24 8.51 12.49
C ILE A 342 -9.43 6.99 12.54
N MET A 343 -8.44 6.25 13.07
CA MET A 343 -8.32 4.80 12.86
C MET A 343 -8.44 3.97 14.14
N GLY A 344 -8.28 4.60 15.32
CA GLY A 344 -8.19 3.89 16.59
C GLY A 344 -9.50 3.30 17.11
N GLU A 345 -10.65 3.58 16.48
CA GLU A 345 -11.90 2.88 16.81
C GLU A 345 -11.91 1.44 16.33
N HIS A 346 -11.42 1.18 15.11
CA HIS A 346 -11.31 -0.17 14.58
C HIS A 346 -10.05 -0.88 15.09
N PHE A 347 -8.94 -0.13 15.20
CA PHE A 347 -7.63 -0.64 15.65
C PHE A 347 -7.28 -0.11 17.04
N ASN A 348 -7.81 -0.76 18.07
CA ASN A 348 -7.68 -0.31 19.47
C ASN A 348 -6.23 -0.24 19.97
N GLU A 349 -5.34 -1.07 19.41
CA GLU A 349 -3.91 -1.08 19.72
C GLU A 349 -3.23 0.29 19.49
N LEU A 350 -3.73 1.10 18.55
CA LEU A 350 -3.26 2.47 18.35
C LEU A 350 -3.55 3.35 19.56
N LYS A 351 -4.76 3.25 20.14
CA LYS A 351 -5.15 4.01 21.34
C LYS A 351 -4.34 3.55 22.55
N GLU A 352 -4.22 2.24 22.73
CA GLU A 352 -3.50 1.63 23.85
C GLU A 352 -2.03 2.03 23.86
N LYS A 353 -1.40 2.18 22.68
CA LYS A 353 0.03 2.46 22.54
C LYS A 353 0.36 3.88 22.10
N GLN A 354 -0.61 4.80 22.03
CA GLN A 354 -0.42 6.17 21.52
C GLN A 354 0.81 6.86 22.15
N ALA A 355 0.87 6.92 23.49
CA ALA A 355 1.96 7.61 24.19
C ALA A 355 3.34 6.99 23.90
N HIS A 356 3.40 5.67 23.73
CA HIS A 356 4.63 4.95 23.40
C HIS A 356 5.08 5.26 21.96
N ILE A 357 4.15 5.26 21.01
CA ILE A 357 4.38 5.62 19.60
C ILE A 357 4.92 7.05 19.49
N GLU A 358 4.26 8.00 20.17
CA GLU A 358 4.68 9.41 20.20
C GLU A 358 6.11 9.57 20.74
N LEU A 359 6.45 8.86 21.82
CA LEU A 359 7.78 8.91 22.43
C LEU A 359 8.87 8.42 21.47
N ILE A 360 8.66 7.27 20.83
CA ILE A 360 9.66 6.67 19.92
C ILE A 360 9.87 7.55 18.69
N ILE A 361 8.78 7.98 18.05
CA ILE A 361 8.86 8.83 16.85
C ILE A 361 9.61 10.12 17.18
N LYS A 362 9.28 10.76 18.31
CA LYS A 362 9.94 11.99 18.74
C LYS A 362 11.44 11.78 18.94
N ALA A 363 11.83 10.74 19.69
CA ALA A 363 13.23 10.49 20.02
C ALA A 363 14.08 10.21 18.76
N GLU A 364 13.54 9.42 17.82
CA GLU A 364 14.27 9.10 16.58
C GLU A 364 14.34 10.29 15.62
N GLU A 365 13.28 11.11 15.56
CA GLU A 365 13.29 12.37 14.78
C GLU A 365 14.25 13.41 15.38
N GLU A 366 14.32 13.53 16.70
CA GLU A 366 15.30 14.37 17.41
C GLU A 366 16.73 13.97 17.05
N ARG A 367 17.03 12.67 17.13
CA ARG A 367 18.35 12.14 16.79
C ARG A 367 18.72 12.40 15.34
N PHE A 368 17.80 12.19 14.40
CA PHE A 368 18.07 12.41 12.98
C PHE A 368 18.24 13.90 12.64
N ASN A 369 17.44 14.78 13.25
CA ASN A 369 17.56 16.22 13.02
C ASN A 369 18.97 16.77 13.33
N LEU A 370 19.71 16.17 14.27
CA LEU A 370 21.09 16.57 14.59
C LEU A 370 22.06 16.37 13.42
N THR A 371 21.82 15.37 12.57
CA THR A 371 22.69 15.04 11.43
C THR A 371 22.11 15.49 10.09
N LEU A 372 20.79 15.63 9.99
CA LEU A 372 20.08 16.02 8.76
C LEU A 372 20.61 17.33 8.17
N ASP A 373 20.70 18.39 8.97
CA ASP A 373 21.10 19.70 8.46
C ASP A 373 22.58 19.70 8.00
N LYS A 374 23.45 18.95 8.70
CA LYS A 374 24.85 18.76 8.27
C LYS A 374 24.96 17.93 7.00
N GLY A 375 24.17 16.86 6.89
CA GLY A 375 24.15 16.00 5.72
C GLY A 375 23.60 16.70 4.48
N LEU A 376 22.59 17.56 4.62
CA LEU A 376 22.07 18.38 3.52
C LEU A 376 23.11 19.38 3.01
N ASN A 377 23.84 20.04 3.92
CA ASN A 377 24.95 20.91 3.53
C ASN A 377 26.03 20.12 2.80
N LYS A 378 26.39 18.94 3.32
CA LYS A 378 27.40 18.10 2.69
C LYS A 378 26.98 17.60 1.31
N PHE A 379 25.71 17.21 1.17
CA PHE A 379 25.12 16.84 -0.12
C PHE A 379 25.23 18.00 -1.13
N ASN A 380 24.91 19.23 -0.71
CA ASN A 380 25.05 20.41 -1.58
C ASN A 380 26.52 20.62 -2.04
N GLU A 381 27.49 20.47 -1.14
CA GLU A 381 28.92 20.55 -1.51
C GLU A 381 29.36 19.46 -2.50
N ILE A 382 28.72 18.28 -2.47
CA ILE A 382 29.02 17.17 -3.39
C ILE A 382 28.46 17.49 -4.77
N ILE A 383 27.20 17.89 -4.87
CA ILE A 383 26.55 18.18 -6.16
C ILE A 383 27.12 19.41 -6.86
N GLU A 384 27.72 20.36 -6.13
CA GLU A 384 28.47 21.47 -6.74
C GLU A 384 29.73 21.02 -7.50
N LYS A 385 30.18 19.78 -7.27
CA LYS A 385 31.42 19.22 -7.85
C LYS A 385 31.15 18.17 -8.93
N THR A 386 29.89 17.86 -9.23
CA THR A 386 29.51 16.86 -10.23
C THR A 386 28.27 17.29 -11.00
N ASP A 387 28.32 17.16 -12.32
CA ASP A 387 27.22 17.55 -13.21
C ASP A 387 26.36 16.35 -13.66
N LYS A 388 26.72 15.13 -13.24
CA LYS A 388 26.12 13.90 -13.78
C LYS A 388 25.74 12.85 -12.75
N GLN A 389 26.64 12.56 -11.80
CA GLN A 389 26.48 11.43 -10.91
C GLN A 389 27.20 11.64 -9.58
N ILE A 390 26.57 11.24 -8.47
CA ILE A 390 27.18 11.16 -7.15
C ILE A 390 27.96 9.85 -7.05
N GLU A 391 29.25 9.94 -6.73
CA GLU A 391 30.16 8.80 -6.58
C GLU A 391 29.76 7.92 -5.39
N GLY A 392 30.02 6.62 -5.49
CA GLY A 392 29.65 5.63 -4.47
C GLY A 392 30.22 5.95 -3.08
N LYS A 393 31.48 6.40 -3.02
CA LYS A 393 32.15 6.86 -1.78
C LYS A 393 31.44 8.03 -1.10
N ASP A 394 30.89 8.96 -1.88
CA ASP A 394 30.24 10.16 -1.36
C ASP A 394 28.83 9.82 -0.87
N ALA A 395 28.12 8.94 -1.60
CA ALA A 395 26.88 8.34 -1.13
C ALA A 395 27.08 7.52 0.15
N PHE A 396 28.19 6.77 0.24
CA PHE A 396 28.54 5.99 1.43
C PHE A 396 28.86 6.88 2.63
N MET A 397 29.63 7.96 2.44
CA MET A 397 29.85 8.97 3.49
C MET A 397 28.55 9.60 3.98
N LEU A 398 27.62 9.95 3.08
CA LEU A 398 26.30 10.46 3.46
C LEU A 398 25.53 9.44 4.32
N TYR A 399 25.62 8.16 3.96
CA TYR A 399 25.03 7.06 4.72
C TYR A 399 25.67 6.85 6.09
N ASP A 400 26.98 6.59 6.14
CA ASP A 400 27.71 6.22 7.35
C ASP A 400 27.81 7.41 8.34
N THR A 401 28.24 8.57 7.87
CA THR A 401 28.54 9.71 8.74
C THR A 401 27.30 10.54 9.08
N TYR A 402 26.40 10.74 8.12
CA TYR A 402 25.24 11.64 8.27
C TYR A 402 23.92 10.90 8.45
N GLY A 403 23.92 9.57 8.29
CA GLY A 403 22.74 8.74 8.43
C GLY A 403 21.74 8.93 7.30
N PHE A 404 22.18 9.26 6.09
CA PHE A 404 21.30 9.38 4.91
C PHE A 404 21.18 8.01 4.24
N PRO A 405 20.01 7.36 4.33
CA PRO A 405 19.79 6.14 3.57
C PRO A 405 20.05 6.36 2.07
N LEU A 406 20.56 5.35 1.37
CA LEU A 406 20.89 5.47 -0.06
C LEU A 406 19.70 5.97 -0.91
N ASP A 407 18.50 5.51 -0.60
CA ASP A 407 17.26 5.96 -1.23
C ASP A 407 16.98 7.45 -0.99
N LEU A 408 17.26 7.97 0.21
CA LEU A 408 17.13 9.39 0.48
C LEU A 408 18.11 10.20 -0.38
N THR A 409 19.37 9.74 -0.48
CA THR A 409 20.36 10.37 -1.36
C THR A 409 19.90 10.30 -2.82
N ARG A 410 19.33 9.17 -3.26
CA ARG A 410 18.81 8.98 -4.63
C ARG A 410 17.71 9.98 -4.96
N ILE A 411 16.74 10.14 -4.07
CA ILE A 411 15.65 11.11 -4.23
C ILE A 411 16.21 12.54 -4.35
N LEU A 412 17.17 12.89 -3.50
CA LEU A 412 17.80 14.22 -3.56
C LEU A 412 18.59 14.45 -4.86
N ALA A 413 19.25 13.40 -5.37
CA ALA A 413 19.98 13.45 -6.63
C ALA A 413 19.01 13.61 -7.83
N GLU A 414 17.93 12.82 -7.86
CA GLU A 414 16.89 12.88 -8.91
C GLU A 414 16.26 14.28 -9.00
N GLU A 415 15.95 14.92 -7.88
CA GLU A 415 15.43 16.29 -7.83
C GLU A 415 16.39 17.33 -8.42
N LYS A 416 17.68 16.99 -8.54
CA LYS A 416 18.72 17.81 -9.17
C LYS A 416 19.11 17.33 -10.57
N GLY A 417 18.44 16.30 -11.10
CA GLY A 417 18.76 15.70 -12.40
C GLY A 417 20.05 14.87 -12.39
N LEU A 418 20.49 14.40 -11.23
CA LEU A 418 21.72 13.62 -11.05
C LEU A 418 21.40 12.15 -10.79
N GLY A 419 22.31 11.26 -11.21
CA GLY A 419 22.31 9.84 -10.84
C GLY A 419 23.14 9.54 -9.59
N ILE A 420 23.14 8.29 -9.15
CA ILE A 420 24.03 7.78 -8.08
C ILE A 420 24.75 6.52 -8.57
N ASP A 421 26.04 6.40 -8.22
CA ASP A 421 26.77 5.14 -8.39
C ASP A 421 26.45 4.15 -7.26
N GLU A 422 25.39 3.36 -7.49
CA GLU A 422 24.96 2.32 -6.54
C GLU A 422 25.96 1.17 -6.43
N LYS A 423 26.70 0.88 -7.51
CA LYS A 423 27.72 -0.19 -7.49
C LYS A 423 28.92 0.22 -6.65
N GLY A 424 29.38 1.45 -6.80
CA GLY A 424 30.42 2.01 -5.93
C GLY A 424 29.95 2.09 -4.47
N PHE A 425 28.70 2.49 -4.22
CA PHE A 425 28.15 2.48 -2.85
C PHE A 425 28.19 1.08 -2.23
N GLN A 426 27.75 0.06 -2.98
CA GLN A 426 27.77 -1.32 -2.49
C GLN A 426 29.20 -1.80 -2.23
N THR A 427 30.16 -1.38 -3.05
CA THR A 427 31.58 -1.72 -2.87
C THR A 427 32.17 -1.13 -1.58
N GLU A 428 31.67 0.02 -1.11
CA GLU A 428 32.10 0.63 0.16
C GLU A 428 31.36 0.04 1.38
N MET A 429 30.20 -0.59 1.16
CA MET A 429 29.43 -1.30 2.20
C MET A 429 29.99 -2.68 2.52
N ASP A 430 30.62 -3.32 1.53
CA ASP A 430 31.24 -4.65 1.62
C ASP A 430 32.66 -4.56 2.22
#